data_AF-A0A355ARH2-F1
#
_entry.id   AF-A0A355ARH2-F1
#
_cell.length_a   1.000
_cell.length_b   1.000
_cell.length_c   1.000
_cell.angle_alpha   90.00
_cell.angle_beta   90.00
_cell.angle_gamma   90.00
#
_symmetry.space_group_name_H-M   'P 1'
#
loop_
_entity.id
_entity.type
_entity.pdbx_description
1 polymer ?
#
loop_
_entity_poly.entity_id
_entity_poly.type
_entity_poly.pdbx_seq_one_letter_code
_entity_poly.pdbx_strand_id
1 'polypeptide(L)'
;MNTVNLSSMSACGPVDWIGTTQRLITERRRAVLIMVTADKGSTPRDSGTWMLVSDDKQSGTLGGGELERLAEEAARAMLAGHGTWQRSSLHCALGPDLRQCCGGHVTLMLEPLDMSATDWLAQAAESARVADNQYSVLFQSNEPAATPRIITNDGALSGITGVHLQ
;
A
#
# COMPACT_ATOMS: atom_id res chain seq x y z
N MET A 1 -2.21 28.87 9.60
CA MET A 1 -1.85 28.39 8.25
C MET A 1 -1.96 26.88 8.25
N ASN A 2 -2.89 26.37 7.42
CA ASN A 2 -3.28 24.98 7.13
C ASN A 2 -3.06 23.87 8.17
N THR A 3 -4.12 23.60 8.93
CA THR A 3 -4.40 22.29 9.51
C THR A 3 -4.65 21.30 8.38
N VAL A 4 -3.69 20.40 8.11
CA VAL A 4 -3.88 19.30 7.16
C VAL A 4 -4.96 18.38 7.73
N ASN A 5 -6.06 18.23 6.98
CA ASN A 5 -7.20 17.42 7.38
C ASN A 5 -6.81 15.94 7.23
N LEU A 6 -6.47 15.27 8.35
CA LEU A 6 -5.96 13.89 8.42
C LEU A 6 -6.95 12.81 7.93
N SER A 7 -8.14 13.18 7.46
CA SER A 7 -9.23 12.25 7.09
C SER A 7 -9.05 11.52 5.75
N SER A 8 -7.92 11.68 5.06
CA SER A 8 -7.66 11.07 3.74
C SER A 8 -6.26 10.45 3.59
N MET A 9 -5.56 10.27 4.70
CA MET A 9 -4.16 9.82 4.76
C MET A 9 -4.08 8.44 5.40
N SER A 10 -3.69 7.42 4.64
CA SER A 10 -3.41 6.09 5.18
C SER A 10 -1.90 5.94 5.36
N ALA A 11 -1.47 5.85 6.63
CA ALA A 11 -0.10 5.59 7.05
C ALA A 11 -0.03 4.15 7.57
N CYS A 12 0.92 3.33 7.10
CA CYS A 12 0.98 1.90 7.45
C CYS A 12 2.40 1.47 7.87
N GLY A 13 2.47 0.57 8.86
CA GLY A 13 3.66 -0.21 9.23
C GLY A 13 3.26 -1.64 9.70
N PRO A 14 4.15 -2.66 9.71
CA PRO A 14 5.58 -2.69 9.33
C PRO A 14 5.93 -3.48 8.04
N VAL A 15 6.70 -2.79 7.18
CA VAL A 15 7.92 -3.11 6.38
C VAL A 15 8.15 -4.42 5.60
N ASP A 16 7.50 -5.56 5.85
CA ASP A 16 7.89 -6.81 5.15
C ASP A 16 7.68 -6.76 3.64
N TRP A 17 6.65 -6.02 3.21
CA TRP A 17 6.36 -5.84 1.80
C TRP A 17 7.42 -4.97 1.09
N ILE A 18 8.11 -4.05 1.77
CA ILE A 18 9.14 -3.18 1.16
C ILE A 18 10.31 -4.05 0.68
N GLY A 19 10.86 -4.87 1.57
CA GLY A 19 11.97 -5.78 1.21
C GLY A 19 11.56 -6.80 0.15
N THR A 20 10.34 -7.34 0.26
CA THR A 20 9.78 -8.26 -0.76
C THR A 20 9.66 -7.58 -2.12
N THR A 21 9.19 -6.34 -2.15
CA THR A 21 9.03 -5.54 -3.38
C THR A 21 10.37 -5.17 -3.99
N GLN A 22 11.34 -4.73 -3.18
CA GLN A 22 12.69 -4.41 -3.65
C GLN A 22 13.35 -5.60 -4.36
N ARG A 23 13.15 -6.81 -3.83
CA ARG A 23 13.64 -8.03 -4.47
C ARG A 23 12.99 -8.24 -5.85
N LEU A 24 11.66 -8.14 -5.94
CA LEU A 24 10.94 -8.29 -7.21
C LEU A 24 11.39 -7.26 -8.25
N ILE A 25 11.54 -6.00 -7.85
CA ILE A 25 11.97 -4.92 -8.76
C ILE A 25 13.42 -5.12 -9.21
N THR A 26 14.30 -5.58 -8.32
CA THR A 26 15.69 -5.91 -8.68
C THR A 26 15.76 -7.03 -9.71
N GLU A 27 14.83 -7.98 -9.64
CA GLU A 27 14.61 -9.05 -10.63
C GLU A 27 13.87 -8.55 -11.90
N ARG A 28 13.66 -7.22 -12.04
CA ARG A 28 12.89 -6.55 -13.11
C ARG A 28 11.45 -7.02 -13.23
N ARG A 29 10.85 -7.41 -12.12
CA ARG A 29 9.46 -7.87 -12.05
C ARG A 29 8.54 -6.75 -11.59
N ARG A 30 7.32 -6.77 -12.12
CA ARG A 30 6.23 -5.87 -11.71
C ARG A 30 5.44 -6.54 -10.59
N ALA A 31 4.88 -5.72 -9.72
CA ALA A 31 3.98 -6.16 -8.66
C ALA A 31 2.88 -5.13 -8.43
N VAL A 32 1.84 -5.53 -7.72
CA VAL A 32 0.80 -4.66 -7.20
C VAL A 32 0.71 -4.88 -5.71
N LEU A 33 0.97 -3.84 -4.92
CA LEU A 33 0.73 -3.82 -3.49
C LEU A 33 -0.72 -3.49 -3.24
N ILE A 34 -1.40 -4.33 -2.49
CA ILE A 34 -2.78 -4.17 -2.10
C ILE A 34 -2.81 -3.95 -0.60
N MET A 35 -3.59 -2.96 -0.14
CA MET A 35 -3.63 -2.59 1.26
C MET A 35 -5.03 -2.16 1.69
N VAL A 36 -5.48 -2.60 2.86
CA VAL A 36 -6.69 -2.10 3.49
C VAL A 36 -6.42 -0.68 4.00
N THR A 37 -7.06 0.32 3.40
CA THR A 37 -6.88 1.74 3.75
C THR A 37 -8.01 2.30 4.61
N ALA A 38 -9.17 1.65 4.56
CA ALA A 38 -10.29 1.95 5.43
C ALA A 38 -11.13 0.70 5.62
N ASP A 39 -11.62 0.53 6.85
CA ASP A 39 -12.59 -0.48 7.23
C ASP A 39 -13.75 0.21 7.98
N LYS A 40 -14.97 -0.26 7.74
CA LYS A 40 -16.18 0.27 8.39
C LYS A 40 -17.11 -0.88 8.79
N GLY A 41 -17.60 -0.83 10.02
CA GLY A 41 -18.44 -1.88 10.58
C GLY A 41 -17.61 -3.07 11.05
N SER A 42 -18.23 -4.24 11.18
CA SER A 42 -17.48 -5.46 11.50
C SER A 42 -16.74 -5.92 10.26
N THR A 43 -15.42 -5.78 10.24
CA THR A 43 -14.54 -6.32 9.20
C THR A 43 -13.63 -7.38 9.83
N PRO A 44 -13.20 -8.40 9.08
CA PRO A 44 -12.29 -9.42 9.60
C PRO A 44 -10.85 -8.91 9.77
N ARG A 45 -10.54 -7.70 9.26
CA ARG A 45 -9.20 -7.11 9.25
C ARG A 45 -9.24 -5.61 9.44
N ASP A 46 -8.20 -5.14 10.10
CA ASP A 46 -7.94 -3.74 10.35
C ASP A 46 -7.14 -3.11 9.20
N SER A 47 -7.27 -1.80 9.06
CA SER A 47 -6.43 -0.95 8.22
C SER A 47 -4.93 -1.25 8.40
N GLY A 48 -4.20 -1.27 7.29
CA GLY A 48 -2.78 -1.65 7.24
C GLY A 48 -2.51 -3.12 6.89
N THR A 49 -3.54 -3.98 6.87
CA THR A 49 -3.42 -5.33 6.31
C THR A 49 -3.07 -5.26 4.82
N TRP A 50 -2.10 -6.05 4.36
CA TRP A 50 -1.57 -5.96 3.01
C TRP A 50 -1.38 -7.32 2.33
N MET A 51 -1.33 -7.28 1.00
CA MET A 51 -0.98 -8.38 0.12
C MET A 51 -0.19 -7.82 -1.07
N LEU A 52 0.82 -8.54 -1.54
CA LEU A 52 1.62 -8.19 -2.70
C LEU A 52 1.45 -9.26 -3.76
N VAL A 53 1.02 -8.87 -4.96
CA VAL A 53 0.77 -9.77 -6.07
C VAL A 53 1.73 -9.45 -7.21
N SER A 54 2.39 -10.47 -7.72
CA SER A 54 3.21 -10.45 -8.94
C SER A 54 2.69 -11.51 -9.91
N ASP A 55 3.26 -11.60 -11.11
CA ASP A 55 2.76 -12.53 -12.14
C ASP A 55 2.64 -13.98 -11.67
N ASP A 56 3.62 -14.48 -10.91
CA ASP A 56 3.71 -15.89 -10.48
C ASP A 56 3.54 -16.11 -8.98
N LYS A 57 3.50 -15.05 -8.16
CA LYS A 57 3.61 -15.16 -6.71
C LYS A 57 2.78 -14.11 -5.98
N GLN A 58 2.24 -14.55 -4.85
CA GLN A 58 1.60 -13.73 -3.83
C GLN A 58 2.42 -13.78 -2.54
N SER A 59 2.51 -12.66 -1.84
CA SER A 59 3.06 -12.53 -0.49
C SER A 59 2.09 -11.75 0.39
N GLY A 60 1.99 -12.08 1.68
CA GLY A 60 0.99 -11.48 2.57
C GLY A 60 -0.42 -12.02 2.31
N THR A 61 -1.39 -11.54 3.09
CA THR A 61 -2.79 -11.99 3.04
C THR A 61 -3.70 -10.86 3.51
N LEU A 62 -4.85 -10.71 2.85
CA LEU A 62 -5.93 -9.84 3.29
C LEU A 62 -6.89 -10.57 4.25
N GLY A 63 -6.52 -11.77 4.70
CA GLY A 63 -7.33 -12.63 5.56
C GLY A 63 -8.07 -13.76 4.85
N GLY A 64 -7.79 -14.00 3.56
CA GLY A 64 -8.37 -15.09 2.78
C GLY A 64 -9.82 -14.86 2.35
N GLY A 65 -10.41 -15.89 1.74
CA GLY A 65 -11.79 -15.87 1.24
C GLY A 65 -11.98 -14.99 0.00
N GLU A 66 -13.20 -14.50 -0.18
CA GLU A 66 -13.59 -13.80 -1.42
C GLU A 66 -12.91 -12.42 -1.57
N LEU A 67 -12.68 -11.71 -0.45
CA LEU A 67 -11.98 -10.42 -0.49
C LEU A 67 -10.57 -10.57 -1.07
N GLU A 68 -9.83 -11.60 -0.65
CA GLU A 68 -8.49 -11.87 -1.16
C GLU A 68 -8.51 -12.28 -2.63
N ARG A 69 -9.48 -13.11 -3.03
CA ARG A 69 -9.67 -13.53 -4.44
C ARG A 69 -9.95 -12.33 -5.35
N LEU A 70 -10.83 -11.43 -4.94
CA LEU A 70 -11.16 -10.21 -5.71
C LEU A 70 -9.98 -9.26 -5.81
N ALA A 71 -9.24 -9.10 -4.71
CA ALA A 71 -8.04 -8.28 -4.67
C ALA A 71 -6.95 -8.83 -5.61
N GLU A 72 -6.75 -10.15 -5.60
CA GLU A 72 -5.82 -10.83 -6.50
C GLU A 72 -6.23 -10.69 -7.97
N GLU A 73 -7.51 -10.89 -8.28
CA GLU A 73 -8.06 -10.75 -9.63
C GLU A 73 -7.84 -9.33 -10.18
N ALA A 74 -8.13 -8.30 -9.37
CA ALA A 74 -7.90 -6.90 -9.74
C ALA A 74 -6.41 -6.62 -9.98
N ALA A 75 -5.50 -7.11 -9.12
CA ALA A 75 -4.07 -6.94 -9.31
C ALA A 75 -3.54 -7.66 -10.56
N ARG A 76 -3.99 -8.89 -10.82
CA ARG A 76 -3.63 -9.65 -12.02
C ARG A 76 -4.13 -8.96 -13.29
N ALA A 77 -5.31 -8.36 -13.25
CA ALA A 77 -5.82 -7.57 -14.37
C ALA A 77 -4.90 -6.36 -14.68
N MET A 78 -4.47 -5.63 -13.64
CA MET A 78 -3.51 -4.53 -13.80
C MET A 78 -2.17 -5.01 -14.38
N LEU A 79 -1.63 -6.13 -13.88
CA LEU A 79 -0.38 -6.71 -14.36
C LEU A 79 -0.47 -7.11 -15.84
N ALA A 80 -1.61 -7.67 -16.26
CA ALA A 80 -1.91 -8.01 -17.65
C ALA A 80 -2.10 -6.79 -18.58
N GLY A 81 -2.04 -5.56 -18.04
CA GLY A 81 -2.18 -4.33 -18.81
C GLY A 81 -3.63 -3.91 -19.04
N HIS A 82 -4.57 -4.44 -18.28
CA HIS A 82 -5.95 -3.94 -18.28
C HIS A 82 -6.03 -2.65 -17.45
N GLY A 83 -6.41 -1.55 -18.09
CA GLY A 83 -6.54 -0.24 -17.44
C GLY A 83 -5.23 0.56 -17.41
N THR A 84 -5.17 1.57 -16.55
CA THR A 84 -3.98 2.42 -16.37
C THR A 84 -3.05 1.83 -15.31
N TRP A 85 -1.75 1.91 -15.55
CA TRP A 85 -0.73 1.52 -14.57
C TRP A 85 -0.51 2.64 -13.55
N GLN A 86 -1.54 2.90 -12.74
CA GLN A 86 -1.57 3.95 -11.72
C GLN A 86 -2.30 3.43 -10.48
N ARG A 87 -2.10 4.10 -9.34
CA ARG A 87 -2.80 3.78 -8.10
C ARG A 87 -4.31 3.74 -8.32
N SER A 88 -4.99 2.77 -7.73
CA SER A 88 -6.45 2.68 -7.79
C SER A 88 -7.04 2.23 -6.45
N SER A 89 -8.35 2.40 -6.30
CA SER A 89 -9.08 1.99 -5.11
C SER A 89 -10.19 1.01 -5.48
N LEU A 90 -10.35 -0.03 -4.67
CA LEU A 90 -11.41 -1.02 -4.79
C LEU A 90 -12.25 -1.00 -3.50
N HIS A 91 -13.53 -0.70 -3.63
CA HIS A 91 -14.48 -0.71 -2.52
C HIS A 91 -15.23 -2.04 -2.48
N CYS A 92 -15.11 -2.77 -1.37
CA CYS A 92 -15.72 -4.08 -1.19
C CYS A 92 -16.75 -4.01 -0.06
N ALA A 93 -18.02 -4.32 -0.36
CA ALA A 93 -19.04 -4.53 0.65
C ALA A 93 -18.90 -5.96 1.20
N LEU A 94 -18.43 -6.09 2.44
CA LEU A 94 -18.42 -7.36 3.15
C LEU A 94 -19.87 -7.63 3.57
N GLY A 95 -20.48 -8.63 2.95
CA GLY A 95 -21.87 -8.95 3.16
C GLY A 95 -22.21 -10.30 2.53
N PRO A 96 -23.51 -10.66 2.42
CA PRO A 96 -23.95 -11.91 1.81
C PRO A 96 -23.38 -12.10 0.40
N ASP A 97 -23.22 -11.00 -0.34
CA ASP A 97 -22.70 -10.96 -1.71
C ASP A 97 -21.22 -11.40 -1.82
N LEU A 98 -20.44 -11.29 -0.73
CA LEU A 98 -19.08 -11.84 -0.62
C LEU A 98 -19.00 -13.14 0.20
N ARG A 99 -20.14 -13.77 0.50
CA ARG A 99 -20.25 -14.95 1.38
C ARG A 99 -19.60 -14.74 2.76
N GLN A 100 -19.61 -13.51 3.26
CA GLN A 100 -19.06 -13.16 4.56
C GLN A 100 -20.19 -12.86 5.55
N CYS A 101 -20.07 -13.38 6.77
CA CYS A 101 -21.03 -13.12 7.86
C CYS A 101 -20.93 -11.68 8.42
N CYS A 102 -19.91 -10.95 8.01
CA CYS A 102 -19.59 -9.61 8.46
C CYS A 102 -20.27 -8.60 7.54
N GLY A 103 -21.11 -7.70 8.05
CA GLY A 103 -21.80 -6.64 7.27
C GLY A 103 -21.00 -5.36 7.07
N GLY A 104 -19.66 -5.47 7.01
CA GLY A 104 -18.74 -4.34 6.95
C GLY A 104 -18.44 -3.86 5.53
N HIS A 105 -17.62 -2.82 5.41
CA HIS A 105 -17.08 -2.36 4.13
C HIS A 105 -15.58 -2.18 4.26
N VAL A 106 -14.85 -2.54 3.22
CA VAL A 106 -13.39 -2.37 3.16
C VAL A 106 -13.05 -1.59 1.90
N THR A 107 -12.15 -0.63 2.04
CA THR A 107 -11.48 0.02 0.90
C THR A 107 -10.08 -0.54 0.79
N LEU A 108 -9.79 -1.10 -0.38
CA LEU A 108 -8.46 -1.54 -0.76
C LEU A 108 -7.83 -0.49 -1.66
N MET A 109 -6.58 -0.16 -1.41
CA MET A 109 -5.72 0.55 -2.35
C MET A 109 -4.89 -0.46 -3.11
N LEU A 110 -4.77 -0.28 -4.42
CA LEU A 110 -3.88 -1.03 -5.29
C LEU A 110 -2.81 -0.07 -5.80
N GLU A 111 -1.57 -0.28 -5.37
CA GLU A 111 -0.39 0.46 -5.80
C GLU A 111 0.42 -0.37 -6.80
N PRO A 112 0.50 0.01 -8.07
CA PRO A 112 1.39 -0.62 -9.03
C PRO A 112 2.85 -0.29 -8.72
N LEU A 113 3.70 -1.32 -8.79
CA LEU A 113 5.11 -1.25 -8.43
C LEU A 113 5.96 -1.84 -9.56
N ASP A 114 6.90 -1.04 -10.05
CA ASP A 114 7.89 -1.45 -11.05
C ASP A 114 9.23 -0.73 -10.79
N MET A 115 10.14 -0.75 -11.76
CA MET A 115 11.46 -0.11 -11.62
C MET A 115 11.41 1.39 -11.29
N SER A 116 10.33 2.11 -11.60
CA SER A 116 10.19 3.52 -11.21
C SER A 116 9.98 3.69 -9.70
N ALA A 117 9.63 2.62 -8.98
CA ALA A 117 9.45 2.66 -7.54
C ALA A 117 10.77 2.51 -6.74
N THR A 118 11.89 2.23 -7.42
CA THR A 118 13.19 1.91 -6.81
C THR A 118 13.62 2.96 -5.78
N ASP A 119 13.58 4.24 -6.14
CA ASP A 119 14.14 5.32 -5.33
C ASP A 119 13.38 5.51 -4.02
N TRP A 120 12.05 5.59 -4.07
CA TRP A 120 11.26 5.78 -2.87
C TRP A 120 11.20 4.52 -2.00
N LEU A 121 11.28 3.31 -2.59
CA LEU A 121 11.40 2.07 -1.82
C LEU A 121 12.74 1.99 -1.08
N ALA A 122 13.83 2.44 -1.70
CA ALA A 122 15.13 2.54 -1.04
C ALA A 122 15.09 3.53 0.14
N GLN A 123 14.45 4.69 -0.06
CA GLN A 123 14.21 5.65 1.01
C GLN A 123 13.37 5.06 2.14
N ALA A 124 12.27 4.36 1.82
CA ALA A 124 11.43 3.73 2.82
C ALA A 124 12.17 2.66 3.63
N ALA A 125 12.98 1.82 2.96
CA ALA A 125 13.80 0.80 3.63
C ALA A 125 14.85 1.42 4.57
N GLU A 126 15.49 2.51 4.15
CA GLU A 126 16.47 3.20 4.99
C GLU A 126 15.81 3.89 6.19
N SER A 127 14.66 4.54 6.00
CA SER A 127 13.88 5.12 7.10
C SER A 127 13.46 4.07 8.12
N ALA A 128 13.15 2.85 7.68
CA ALA A 128 12.89 1.71 8.57
C ALA A 128 14.04 1.39 9.50
N ARG A 129 15.24 1.41 8.94
CA ARG A 129 16.47 1.06 9.64
C ARG A 129 16.88 2.16 10.63
N VAL A 130 16.69 3.42 10.26
CA VAL A 130 17.15 4.59 11.04
C VAL A 130 16.17 4.99 12.13
N ALA A 131 14.87 4.90 11.88
CA ALA A 131 13.84 5.42 12.79
C ALA A 131 13.29 4.39 13.79
N ASP A 132 13.92 3.23 13.96
CA ASP A 132 13.42 2.14 14.83
C ASP A 132 11.94 1.81 14.58
N ASN A 133 11.56 1.66 13.31
CA ASN A 133 10.18 1.49 12.85
C ASN A 133 9.19 2.64 13.17
N GLN A 134 9.66 3.83 13.54
CA GLN A 134 8.83 5.02 13.76
C GLN A 134 8.54 5.83 12.49
N TYR A 135 8.25 5.13 11.40
CA TYR A 135 7.95 5.75 10.11
C TYR A 135 6.78 5.04 9.44
N SER A 136 6.16 5.72 8.48
CA SER A 136 5.08 5.21 7.65
C SER A 136 5.25 5.65 6.20
N VAL A 137 4.75 4.84 5.28
CA VAL A 137 4.61 5.25 3.87
C VAL A 137 3.21 5.83 3.68
N LEU A 138 3.16 7.07 3.20
CA LEU A 138 1.94 7.81 2.89
C LEU A 138 1.64 7.68 1.39
N PHE A 139 0.47 7.13 1.10
CA PHE A 139 -0.09 7.07 -0.25
C PHE A 139 -1.16 8.15 -0.41
N GLN A 140 -1.03 8.98 -1.45
CA GLN A 140 -1.98 10.05 -1.73
C GLN A 140 -3.14 9.51 -2.56
N SER A 141 -4.29 9.25 -1.91
CA SER A 141 -5.49 8.71 -2.57
C SER A 141 -6.10 9.67 -3.60
N ASN A 142 -5.89 10.99 -3.44
CA ASN A 142 -6.37 12.03 -4.35
C ASN A 142 -5.41 12.31 -5.53
N GLU A 143 -4.19 11.76 -5.49
CA GLU A 143 -3.17 11.94 -6.53
C GLU A 143 -2.62 10.57 -6.95
N PRO A 144 -3.33 9.83 -7.82
CA PRO A 144 -3.00 8.43 -8.15
C PRO A 144 -1.65 8.23 -8.83
N ALA A 145 -1.10 9.28 -9.45
CA ALA A 145 0.21 9.27 -10.10
C ALA A 145 1.34 9.76 -9.17
N ALA A 146 1.02 10.28 -7.98
CA ALA A 146 2.03 10.80 -7.08
C ALA A 146 2.81 9.66 -6.41
N THR A 147 4.13 9.79 -6.42
CA THR A 147 5.04 8.90 -5.69
C THR A 147 4.71 8.89 -4.20
N PRO A 148 4.64 7.72 -3.55
CA PRO A 148 4.44 7.63 -2.11
C PRO A 148 5.52 8.40 -1.33
N ARG A 149 5.14 8.97 -0.19
CA ARG A 149 6.04 9.77 0.66
C ARG A 149 6.35 9.06 1.97
N ILE A 150 7.56 9.24 2.48
CA ILE A 150 7.94 8.71 3.79
C ILE A 150 7.68 9.78 4.86
N ILE A 151 6.93 9.43 5.89
CA ILE A 151 6.62 10.28 7.04
C ILE A 151 7.09 9.60 8.33
N THR A 152 7.47 10.37 9.33
CA THR A 152 7.66 9.83 10.69
C THR A 152 6.31 9.75 11.40
N ASN A 153 6.21 8.87 12.41
CA ASN A 153 4.96 8.69 13.16
C ASN A 153 4.52 9.96 13.95
N ASP A 154 5.41 10.94 14.11
CA ASP A 154 5.09 12.28 14.64
C ASP A 154 4.46 13.23 13.60
N GLY A 155 4.16 12.73 12.40
CA GLY A 155 3.55 13.52 11.31
C GLY A 155 4.51 14.47 10.60
N ALA A 156 5.79 14.48 10.97
CA ALA A 156 6.82 15.21 10.25
C ALA A 156 7.22 14.43 8.98
N LEU A 157 7.30 15.13 7.85
CA LEU A 157 7.94 14.58 6.65
C LEU A 157 9.39 14.27 7.01
N SER A 158 9.86 13.05 6.76
CA SER A 158 11.28 12.75 6.88
C SER A 158 11.97 13.43 5.70
N GLY A 159 12.42 14.67 5.95
CA GLY A 159 13.19 15.43 4.97
C GLY A 159 14.51 14.74 4.76
N ILE A 160 14.70 14.09 3.61
CA ILE A 160 16.06 13.97 3.07
C ILE A 160 16.40 15.34 2.48
N THR A 161 16.71 16.31 3.33
CA THR A 161 17.63 17.35 2.90
C THR A 161 19.02 16.74 2.96
N GLY A 162 19.51 16.34 1.78
CA GLY A 162 20.94 16.31 1.56
C GLY A 162 21.53 17.68 1.92
N VAL A 163 22.76 17.61 2.43
CA VAL A 163 23.67 18.73 2.73
C VAL A 163 23.34 19.52 4.00
N HIS A 164 23.97 19.12 5.11
CA HIS A 164 24.50 20.10 6.06
C HIS A 164 25.97 20.34 5.68
N LEU A 165 26.22 21.43 4.95
CA LEU A 165 27.53 22.05 4.87
C LEU A 165 27.61 23.04 6.03
N GLN A 166 28.70 22.87 6.79
CA GLN A 166 29.19 23.58 7.99
C GLN A 166 28.46 23.33 9.30
#